data_AF-A0A381I4M0-F1
#
_entry.id   AF-A0A381I4M0-F1
#
_cell.length_a   1.000
_cell.length_b   1.000
_cell.length_c   1.000
_cell.angle_alpha   90.00
_cell.angle_beta   90.00
_cell.angle_gamma   90.00
#
_symmetry.space_group_name_H-M   'P 1'
#
loop_
_entity.id
_entity.type
_entity.pdbx_description
1 polymer ?
#
loop_
_entity_poly.entity_id
_entity_poly.type
_entity_poly.pdbx_seq_one_letter_code
_entity_poly.pdbx_strand_id
1 'polypeptide(L)'
;MVEVKDYGKYEILGKTRDDASGEAFDKISRAMNLGYPGGPIIDNLAKNGNKHAIEFPRAYLEEDSYDFSFSGLKSSVLNYLNGKRMKNEEIVVEDVAASFQEAVVEVLSTKALKQ
;
A
#
# COMPACT_ATOMS: atom_id res chain seq x y z
N MET A 1 -25.24 -3.73 -22.09
CA MET A 1 -26.26 -3.04 -21.26
C MET A 1 -25.66 -2.90 -19.88
N VAL A 2 -25.62 -1.68 -19.34
CA VAL A 2 -25.06 -1.35 -18.03
C VAL A 2 -26.23 -1.14 -17.07
N GLU A 3 -26.15 -1.72 -15.88
CA GLU A 3 -26.93 -1.31 -14.72
C GLU A 3 -25.96 -0.95 -13.60
N VAL A 4 -26.03 0.29 -13.12
CA VAL A 4 -25.29 0.79 -11.96
C VAL A 4 -26.25 0.85 -10.78
N LYS A 5 -25.99 0.06 -9.74
CA LYS A 5 -26.65 0.14 -8.43
C LYS A 5 -25.60 -0.01 -7.32
N ASP A 6 -25.14 1.15 -6.85
CA ASP A 6 -24.59 1.41 -5.52
C ASP A 6 -23.22 0.82 -5.09
N TYR A 7 -22.55 1.55 -4.20
CA TYR A 7 -21.09 1.53 -3.95
C TYR A 7 -20.52 0.20 -3.37
N GLY A 8 -20.00 -0.64 -4.27
CA GLY A 8 -18.57 -1.02 -4.26
C GLY A 8 -18.07 -2.06 -3.24
N LYS A 9 -18.90 -2.98 -2.75
CA LYS A 9 -18.38 -4.19 -2.06
C LYS A 9 -17.99 -5.25 -3.08
N TYR A 10 -16.68 -5.43 -3.28
CA TYR A 10 -16.13 -6.58 -3.99
C TYR A 10 -15.59 -7.58 -2.96
N GLU A 11 -16.12 -8.80 -2.99
CA GLU A 11 -15.66 -9.96 -2.24
C GLU A 11 -15.09 -10.97 -3.26
N ILE A 12 -13.83 -11.39 -3.11
CA ILE A 12 -13.14 -12.23 -4.11
C ILE A 12 -12.47 -13.43 -3.45
N LEU A 13 -13.20 -14.51 -3.25
CA LEU A 13 -12.65 -15.75 -2.70
C LEU A 13 -11.59 -16.37 -3.66
N GLY A 14 -10.31 -16.40 -3.24
CA GLY A 14 -9.30 -17.36 -3.72
C GLY A 14 -8.94 -17.37 -5.21
N LYS A 15 -8.17 -16.39 -5.67
CA LYS A 15 -7.29 -16.36 -6.86
C LYS A 15 -6.43 -15.10 -6.70
N THR A 16 -5.11 -15.08 -7.01
CA THR A 16 -4.18 -13.94 -6.72
C THR A 16 -4.90 -12.59 -6.78
N ARG A 17 -5.30 -12.10 -5.60
CA ARG A 17 -6.59 -11.44 -5.39
C ARG A 17 -6.46 -9.92 -5.46
N ASP A 18 -6.43 -9.46 -6.70
CA ASP A 18 -6.89 -8.16 -7.20
C ASP A 18 -5.93 -6.96 -7.14
N ASP A 19 -5.82 -6.37 -8.33
CA ASP A 19 -4.97 -5.31 -8.84
C ASP A 19 -3.47 -5.56 -8.65
N ALA A 20 -2.76 -5.76 -9.77
CA ALA A 20 -1.31 -5.91 -9.81
C ALA A 20 -0.68 -4.92 -8.83
N SER A 21 0.27 -5.36 -8.00
CA SER A 21 0.98 -4.54 -7.01
C SER A 21 1.22 -3.09 -7.49
N GLY A 22 1.55 -2.92 -8.78
CA GLY A 22 1.61 -1.64 -9.50
C GLY A 22 0.47 -0.64 -9.26
N GLU A 23 -0.81 -1.05 -9.20
CA GLU A 23 -1.92 -0.12 -8.99
C GLU A 23 -1.95 0.43 -7.54
N ALA A 24 -1.51 -0.36 -6.57
CA ALA A 24 -1.31 0.13 -5.20
C ALA A 24 -0.18 1.17 -5.18
N PHE A 25 0.95 0.90 -5.85
CA PHE A 25 2.03 1.86 -6.01
C PHE A 25 1.56 3.15 -6.71
N ASP A 26 0.75 3.04 -7.77
CA ASP A 26 0.20 4.18 -8.49
C ASP A 26 -0.73 5.05 -7.63
N LYS A 27 -1.61 4.40 -6.84
CA LYS A 27 -2.53 5.09 -5.93
C LYS A 27 -1.76 5.82 -4.82
N ILE A 28 -0.71 5.22 -4.27
CA ILE A 28 0.12 5.85 -3.24
C ILE A 28 0.96 6.99 -3.82
N SER A 29 1.56 6.78 -4.99
CA SER A 29 2.29 7.83 -5.72
C SER A 29 1.40 9.05 -5.97
N ARG A 30 0.15 8.85 -6.40
CA ARG A 30 -0.83 9.93 -6.56
C ARG A 30 -1.19 10.61 -5.24
N ALA A 31 -1.37 9.86 -4.15
CA ALA A 31 -1.68 10.43 -2.83
C ALA A 31 -0.56 11.33 -2.29
N MET A 32 0.68 11.01 -2.65
CA MET A 32 1.88 11.78 -2.35
C MET A 32 2.19 12.88 -3.39
N ASN A 33 1.34 13.06 -4.40
CA ASN A 33 1.55 14.00 -5.52
C ASN A 33 2.83 13.76 -6.33
N LEU A 34 3.29 12.50 -6.43
CA LEU A 34 4.54 12.14 -7.08
C LEU A 34 4.40 11.83 -8.59
N GLY A 35 3.18 11.52 -9.06
CA GLY A 35 2.89 11.27 -10.47
C GLY A 35 2.72 9.79 -10.84
N TYR A 36 2.92 9.46 -12.12
CA TYR A 36 2.74 8.12 -12.69
C TYR A 36 3.85 7.83 -13.73
N PRO A 37 4.36 6.59 -13.86
CA PRO A 37 4.01 5.37 -13.11
C PRO A 37 4.58 5.36 -11.69
N GLY A 38 3.75 4.99 -10.72
CA GLY A 38 4.07 5.06 -9.30
C GLY A 38 5.11 4.04 -8.85
N GLY A 39 5.11 2.84 -9.44
CA GLY A 39 6.08 1.79 -9.09
C GLY A 39 7.55 2.27 -9.14
N PRO A 40 8.07 2.71 -10.30
CA PRO A 40 9.45 3.21 -10.40
C PRO A 40 9.74 4.44 -9.53
N ILE A 41 8.75 5.30 -9.29
CA ILE A 41 8.92 6.50 -8.47
C ILE A 41 9.09 6.12 -7.00
N ILE A 42 8.19 5.28 -6.49
CA ILE A 42 8.25 4.77 -5.12
C ILE A 42 9.54 3.97 -4.90
N ASP A 43 9.94 3.11 -5.84
CA ASP A 43 11.18 2.33 -5.71
C ASP A 43 12.43 3.22 -5.64
N ASN A 44 12.48 4.30 -6.42
CA ASN A 44 13.61 5.24 -6.35
C ASN A 44 13.62 6.06 -5.05
N LEU A 45 12.46 6.47 -4.55
CA LEU A 45 12.35 7.20 -3.29
C LEU A 45 12.67 6.30 -2.09
N ALA A 46 12.21 5.06 -2.13
CA ALA A 46 12.42 4.07 -1.07
C ALA A 46 13.91 3.80 -0.80
N LYS A 47 14.77 3.89 -1.83
CA LYS A 47 16.23 3.72 -1.69
C LYS A 47 16.89 4.78 -0.81
N ASN A 48 16.30 5.97 -0.72
CA ASN A 48 16.82 7.10 0.05
C ASN A 48 16.10 7.29 1.39
N GLY A 49 15.06 6.50 1.65
CA GLY A 49 14.25 6.59 2.86
C GLY A 49 14.61 5.55 3.91
N ASN A 50 14.19 5.81 5.14
CA ASN A 50 14.25 4.83 6.22
C ASN A 50 13.00 3.96 6.19
N LYS A 51 13.18 2.69 5.83
CA LYS A 51 12.12 1.67 5.80
C LYS A 51 11.48 1.34 7.16
N HIS A 52 12.08 1.80 8.25
CA HIS A 52 11.58 1.65 9.62
C HIS A 52 11.08 2.97 10.22
N ALA A 53 10.98 4.05 9.44
CA ALA A 53 10.49 5.33 9.94
C ALA A 53 9.00 5.30 10.29
N ILE A 54 8.20 4.51 9.56
CA ILE A 54 6.75 4.45 9.73
C ILE A 54 6.31 3.00 9.79
N GLU A 55 5.63 2.61 10.87
CA GLU A 55 5.05 1.28 10.98
C GLU A 55 3.70 1.23 10.27
N PHE A 56 3.68 0.69 9.05
CA PHE A 56 2.45 0.38 8.37
C PHE A 56 1.95 -1.03 8.71
N PRO A 57 0.61 -1.22 8.83
CA PRO A 57 0.05 -2.50 9.18
C PRO A 57 0.28 -3.51 8.06
N ARG A 58 0.81 -4.67 8.44
CA ARG A 58 0.81 -5.86 7.59
C ARG A 58 -0.55 -6.53 7.79
N ALA A 59 -1.54 -6.11 6.98
CA ALA A 59 -2.91 -6.62 7.09
C ALA A 59 -3.00 -8.04 6.52
N TYR A 60 -2.55 -9.02 7.31
CA TYR A 60 -2.84 -10.44 7.11
C TYR A 60 -4.32 -10.66 7.47
N LEU A 61 -5.07 -11.29 6.57
CA LEU A 61 -6.53 -11.40 6.71
C LEU A 61 -6.95 -12.38 7.82
N GLU A 62 -6.14 -13.41 8.12
CA GLU A 62 -6.29 -14.29 9.30
C GLU A 62 -4.92 -14.82 9.76
N GLU A 63 -4.80 -15.32 11.00
CA GLU A 63 -3.56 -15.91 11.56
C GLU A 63 -3.00 -17.06 10.70
N ASP A 64 -3.88 -17.80 10.02
CA ASP A 64 -3.54 -18.89 9.08
C ASP A 64 -3.88 -18.54 7.62
N SER A 65 -4.40 -17.34 7.35
CA SER A 65 -4.70 -16.89 5.99
C SER A 65 -3.55 -16.06 5.43
N TYR A 66 -2.99 -16.56 4.35
CA TYR A 66 -2.04 -15.83 3.53
C TYR A 66 -2.70 -14.70 2.75
N ASP A 67 -3.99 -14.38 2.91
CA ASP A 67 -4.58 -13.29 2.15
C ASP A 67 -4.12 -11.93 2.73
N PHE A 68 -3.71 -11.03 1.83
CA PHE A 68 -3.26 -9.69 2.20
C PHE A 68 -4.22 -8.66 1.64
N SER A 69 -4.51 -7.63 2.44
CA SER A 69 -5.35 -6.52 2.01
C SER A 69 -4.56 -5.26 1.68
N PHE A 70 -4.40 -4.98 0.39
CA PHE A 70 -3.83 -3.71 -0.10
C PHE A 70 -4.68 -2.50 0.30
N SER A 71 -5.99 -2.67 0.49
CA SER A 71 -6.88 -1.57 0.88
C SER A 71 -6.65 -1.11 2.32
N GLY A 72 -6.31 -2.03 3.23
CA GLY A 72 -5.93 -1.71 4.61
C GLY A 72 -4.62 -0.93 4.67
N LEU A 73 -3.60 -1.41 3.96
CA LEU A 73 -2.31 -0.72 3.85
C LEU A 73 -2.47 0.70 3.26
N LYS A 74 -3.21 0.83 2.16
CA LYS A 74 -3.51 2.12 1.53
C LYS A 74 -4.17 3.10 2.50
N SER A 75 -5.18 2.63 3.23
CA SER A 75 -5.91 3.46 4.18
C SER A 75 -5.00 3.97 5.29
N SER A 76 -4.08 3.12 5.78
CA SER A 76 -3.08 3.51 6.77
C SER A 76 -2.11 4.58 6.24
N VAL A 77 -1.59 4.43 5.02
CA VAL A 77 -0.73 5.45 4.38
C VAL A 77 -1.46 6.77 4.22
N LEU A 78 -2.71 6.75 3.72
CA LEU A 78 -3.52 7.96 3.57
C LEU A 78 -3.78 8.64 4.92
N ASN A 79 -4.08 7.87 5.96
CA ASN A 79 -4.28 8.40 7.30
C ASN A 79 -3.01 9.04 7.86
N TYR A 80 -1.84 8.43 7.65
CA TYR A 80 -0.56 9.01 8.02
C TYR A 80 -0.32 10.35 7.32
N LEU A 81 -0.47 10.38 5.98
CA LEU A 81 -0.29 11.59 5.18
C LEU A 81 -1.26 12.70 5.61
N ASN A 82 -2.54 12.37 5.80
CA ASN A 82 -3.55 13.32 6.26
C ASN A 82 -3.25 13.82 7.67
N GLY A 83 -2.85 12.94 8.59
CA GLY A 83 -2.49 13.31 9.96
C GLY A 83 -1.32 14.29 10.01
N LYS A 84 -0.28 14.06 9.20
CA LYS A 84 0.86 14.98 9.07
C LYS A 84 0.45 16.33 8.46
N ARG A 85 -0.34 16.32 7.38
CA ARG A 85 -0.91 17.54 6.76
C ARG A 85 -1.74 18.36 7.74
N MET A 86 -2.59 17.70 8.53
CA MET A 86 -3.44 18.37 9.54
C MET A 86 -2.62 19.01 10.66
N LYS A 87 -1.48 18.41 11.02
CA LYS A 87 -0.55 18.95 12.02
C LYS A 87 0.45 19.95 11.44
N ASN A 88 0.41 20.19 10.12
CA ASN A 88 1.38 21.00 9.39
C ASN A 88 2.83 20.53 9.61
N GLU A 89 3.00 19.21 9.80
CA GLU A 89 4.30 18.56 9.95
C GLU A 89 4.86 18.19 8.58
N GLU A 90 6.19 18.23 8.46
CA GLU A 90 6.88 17.81 7.25
C GLU A 90 6.66 16.31 6.98
N ILE A 91 6.39 15.99 5.72
CA ILE A 91 6.26 14.61 5.24
C ILE A 91 7.51 14.29 4.44
N VAL A 92 8.35 13.43 5.01
CA VAL A 92 9.47 12.83 4.29
C VAL A 92 8.91 11.74 3.37
N VAL A 93 8.79 12.05 2.08
CA VAL A 93 8.15 11.17 1.09
C VAL A 93 8.97 9.90 0.87
N GLU A 94 10.28 9.98 1.04
CA GLU A 94 11.24 8.88 0.97
C GLU A 94 10.94 7.85 2.06
N ASP A 95 10.70 8.29 3.29
CA ASP A 95 10.37 7.42 4.43
C ASP A 95 9.01 6.73 4.25
N VAL A 96 8.03 7.46 3.72
CA VAL A 96 6.71 6.89 3.39
C VAL A 96 6.85 5.82 2.30
N ALA A 97 7.59 6.13 1.23
CA ALA A 97 7.85 5.20 0.14
C ALA A 97 8.59 3.95 0.63
N ALA A 98 9.66 4.12 1.42
CA ALA A 98 10.47 3.04 1.96
C ALA A 98 9.66 2.14 2.89
N SER A 99 8.92 2.73 3.83
CA SER A 99 8.11 1.98 4.80
C SER A 99 6.93 1.26 4.13
N PHE A 100 6.29 1.88 3.13
CA PHE A 100 5.24 1.24 2.34
C PHE A 100 5.79 0.06 1.54
N GLN A 101 6.92 0.25 0.85
CA GLN A 101 7.57 -0.80 0.07
C GLN A 101 7.98 -1.98 0.94
N GLU A 102 8.56 -1.72 2.12
CA GLU A 102 8.94 -2.77 3.07
C GLU A 102 7.72 -3.60 3.50
N ALA A 103 6.61 -2.94 3.86
CA ALA A 103 5.39 -3.65 4.26
C ALA A 103 4.86 -4.58 3.16
N VAL A 104 4.92 -4.14 1.89
CA VAL A 104 4.54 -4.97 0.73
C VAL A 104 5.52 -6.12 0.53
N VAL A 105 6.82 -5.85 0.56
CA VAL A 105 7.88 -6.85 0.36
C VAL A 105 7.85 -7.93 1.45
N GLU A 106 7.65 -7.54 2.70
CA GLU A 106 7.59 -8.45 3.84
C GLU A 106 6.42 -9.42 3.73
N VAL A 107 5.24 -8.91 3.37
CA VAL A 107 4.05 -9.73 3.14
C VAL A 107 4.28 -10.71 1.98
N LEU A 108 4.83 -10.24 0.86
CA LEU A 108 5.11 -11.10 -0.30
C LEU A 108 6.18 -12.16 0.02
N SER A 109 7.24 -11.79 0.76
CA SER A 109 8.32 -12.69 1.16
C SER A 109 7.84 -13.77 2.12
N THR A 110 6.98 -13.40 3.07
CA THR A 110 6.38 -14.32 4.04
C THR A 110 5.49 -15.37 3.36
N LYS A 111 4.76 -14.98 2.30
CA LYS A 111 4.02 -15.95 1.47
C LYS A 111 4.94 -16.84 0.63
N ALA A 112 6.03 -16.29 0.10
CA ALA A 112 6.92 -17.03 -0.81
C ALA A 112 7.75 -18.11 -0.10
N LEU A 113 8.07 -17.92 1.19
CA LEU A 113 8.93 -18.83 1.97
C LEU A 113 8.18 -19.96 2.68
N LYS A 114 6.86 -19.86 2.86
CA LYS A 114 6.00 -20.95 3.34
C LYS A 114 5.34 -21.65 2.15
N GLN A 115 6.14 -22.44 1.40
CA GLN A 115 5.63 -23.49 0.51
C GLN A 115 5.48 -24.80 1.27
#